data_AF-A0AAD5QQJ6-F1
#
_entry.id   AF-A0AAD5QQJ6-F1
#
_cell.length_a   1.000
_cell.length_b   1.000
_cell.length_c   1.000
_cell.angle_alpha   90.00
_cell.angle_beta   90.00
_cell.angle_gamma   90.00
#
_symmetry.space_group_name_H-M   'P 1'
#
loop_
_entity.id
_entity.type
_entity.pdbx_description
1 polymer ?
#
loop_
_entity_poly.entity_id
_entity_poly.type
_entity_poly.pdbx_seq_one_letter_code
_entity_poly.pdbx_strand_id
1 'polypeptide(L)'
;MGFTYEDVLLQLIDRLLYEVYHQTGEAMLRRSLNNFLIIPRLFRAVSSVPVASSSTAFTGLRHRIDALVSSYEDFIGVKAVKEAHAGVMMWEEKLSEAQIARRNKQAEIKSLQSRLKEIHAELDRTSRSEDKYLHLLTEEHATIKKERVLLEDFEGLEAAEREAFYQLSNRVRASHEREREQRRKRSGGQSVLHLLVH
;
A
#
# COMPACT_ATOMS: atom_id res chain seq x y z
N MET A 1 -30.37 -12.67 -11.57
CA MET A 1 -29.06 -13.16 -11.11
C MET A 1 -28.00 -12.53 -12.01
N GLY A 2 -27.63 -11.28 -11.77
CA GLY A 2 -26.62 -10.57 -12.55
C GLY A 2 -25.45 -10.25 -11.65
N PHE A 3 -24.31 -10.91 -11.87
CA PHE A 3 -23.05 -10.49 -11.27
C PHE A 3 -22.71 -9.11 -11.81
N THR A 4 -22.51 -8.14 -10.92
CA THR A 4 -22.23 -6.77 -11.31
C THR A 4 -20.77 -6.66 -11.75
N TYR A 5 -20.44 -5.69 -12.60
CA TYR A 5 -19.06 -5.46 -13.05
C TYR A 5 -18.09 -5.24 -11.88
N GLU A 6 -18.58 -4.72 -10.76
CA GLU A 6 -17.81 -4.55 -9.52
C GLU A 6 -17.45 -5.90 -8.86
N ASP A 7 -18.32 -6.91 -8.92
CA ASP A 7 -18.03 -8.24 -8.36
C ASP A 7 -16.91 -8.94 -9.13
N VAL A 8 -16.88 -8.77 -10.45
CA VAL A 8 -15.81 -9.30 -11.31
C VAL A 8 -14.51 -8.55 -11.09
N LEU A 9 -14.57 -7.22 -10.92
CA LEU A 9 -13.39 -6.39 -10.66
C LEU A 9 -12.76 -6.71 -9.29
N LEU A 10 -13.58 -6.88 -8.26
CA LEU A 10 -13.14 -7.24 -6.91
C LEU A 10 -12.54 -8.65 -6.88
N GLN A 11 -13.14 -9.62 -7.58
CA GLN A 11 -12.53 -10.95 -7.73
C GLN A 11 -11.20 -10.90 -8.49
N LEU A 12 -11.06 -10.04 -9.50
CA LEU A 12 -9.81 -9.87 -10.24
C LEU A 12 -8.74 -9.21 -9.37
N ILE A 13 -9.11 -8.21 -8.57
CA ILE A 13 -8.21 -7.48 -7.67
C ILE A 13 -7.76 -8.38 -6.52
N ASP A 14 -8.65 -9.16 -5.90
CA ASP A 14 -8.29 -10.11 -4.85
C ASP A 14 -7.37 -11.21 -5.40
N ARG A 15 -7.60 -11.68 -6.62
CA ARG A 15 -6.76 -12.68 -7.27
C ARG A 15 -5.37 -12.13 -7.63
N LEU A 16 -5.29 -10.89 -8.10
CA LEU A 16 -4.02 -10.22 -8.39
C LEU A 16 -3.25 -9.86 -7.12
N LEU A 17 -3.93 -9.43 -6.05
CA LEU A 17 -3.31 -9.18 -4.75
C LEU A 17 -2.78 -10.47 -4.12
N TYR A 18 -3.51 -11.58 -4.23
CA TYR A 18 -3.05 -12.89 -3.75
C TYR A 18 -1.85 -13.41 -4.55
N GLU A 19 -1.86 -13.31 -5.89
CA GLU A 19 -0.72 -13.73 -6.72
C GLU A 19 0.53 -12.87 -6.48
N VAL A 20 0.37 -11.57 -6.27
CA VAL A 20 1.49 -10.66 -5.95
C VAL A 20 2.03 -10.91 -4.53
N TYR A 21 1.17 -11.17 -3.55
CA TYR A 21 1.59 -11.48 -2.17
C TYR A 21 2.29 -12.85 -2.09
N HIS A 22 1.82 -13.83 -2.86
CA HIS A 22 2.40 -15.18 -2.90
C HIS A 22 3.72 -15.25 -3.70
N GLN A 23 3.87 -14.46 -4.77
CA GLN A 23 5.15 -14.41 -5.51
C GLN A 23 6.25 -13.66 -4.75
N THR A 24 5.89 -12.66 -3.94
CA THR A 24 6.86 -11.84 -3.20
C THR A 24 7.26 -12.46 -1.86
N GLY A 25 6.37 -13.18 -1.17
CA GLY A 25 6.64 -13.84 0.11
C GLY A 25 7.66 -15.00 0.05
N GLU A 26 7.57 -15.86 -0.97
CA GLU A 26 8.49 -17.01 -1.15
C GLU A 26 9.88 -16.59 -1.66
N ALA A 27 9.95 -15.52 -2.47
CA ALA A 27 11.21 -15.04 -3.05
C ALA A 27 12.12 -14.31 -2.04
N MET A 28 11.53 -13.71 -1.00
CA MET A 28 12.28 -12.93 0.00
C MET A 28 12.91 -13.82 1.09
N LEU A 29 12.24 -14.92 1.48
CA LEU A 29 12.78 -15.86 2.48
C LEU A 29 13.89 -16.77 1.92
N ARG A 30 13.88 -17.12 0.64
CA ARG A 30 14.98 -17.92 0.02
C ARG A 30 16.24 -17.12 -0.28
N ARG A 31 16.14 -15.80 -0.46
CA ARG A 31 17.31 -14.94 -0.77
C ARG A 31 18.11 -14.53 0.49
N SER A 32 17.48 -14.62 1.66
CA SER A 32 18.07 -14.19 2.94
C SER A 32 18.95 -15.25 3.63
N LEU A 33 19.02 -16.49 3.13
CA LEU A 33 19.79 -17.56 3.80
C LEU A 33 20.96 -18.15 2.99
N ASN A 34 21.16 -17.77 1.72
CA ASN A 34 22.21 -18.36 0.86
C ASN A 34 23.38 -17.44 0.46
N ASN A 35 23.49 -16.23 1.02
CA ASN A 35 24.65 -15.36 0.77
C ASN A 35 25.49 -15.04 2.02
N PHE A 36 25.25 -15.76 3.12
CA PHE A 36 26.24 -15.92 4.18
C PHE A 36 27.12 -17.12 3.82
N LEU A 37 28.43 -16.89 3.70
CA LEU A 37 29.51 -17.86 3.46
C LEU A 37 29.70 -18.36 2.01
N ILE A 38 30.40 -17.59 1.16
CA ILE A 38 31.55 -18.09 0.35
C ILE A 38 32.48 -16.89 0.04
N ILE A 39 33.68 -16.89 0.62
CA ILE A 39 34.84 -16.13 0.11
C ILE A 39 35.40 -16.92 -1.09
N PRO A 40 35.80 -16.25 -2.18
CA PRO A 40 37.10 -16.63 -2.75
C PRO A 40 38.02 -15.42 -2.90
N ARG A 41 39.22 -15.63 -2.35
CA ARG A 41 40.46 -14.96 -2.73
C ARG A 41 40.86 -15.37 -4.16
N LEU A 42 41.73 -14.53 -4.74
CA LEU A 42 42.77 -14.76 -5.76
C LEU A 42 42.55 -13.88 -7.00
N PHE A 43 43.29 -12.77 -7.12
CA PHE A 43 44.49 -12.61 -7.99
C PHE A 43 44.05 -12.22 -9.43
N ARG A 44 44.65 -11.31 -10.21
CA ARG A 44 45.97 -10.67 -10.23
C ARG A 44 45.97 -9.61 -11.36
N ALA A 45 46.83 -8.61 -11.20
CA ALA A 45 47.66 -7.88 -12.19
C ALA A 45 47.00 -7.04 -13.31
N VAL A 46 47.19 -5.71 -13.25
CA VAL A 46 48.22 -4.88 -13.94
C VAL A 46 47.85 -4.55 -15.39
N SER A 47 47.50 -3.29 -15.64
CA SER A 47 48.11 -2.54 -16.73
C SER A 47 48.50 -1.15 -16.19
N SER A 48 49.81 -0.90 -16.20
CA SER A 48 50.48 0.30 -15.76
C SER A 48 50.48 1.36 -16.86
N VAL A 49 50.18 2.61 -16.51
CA VAL A 49 50.66 3.78 -17.26
C VAL A 49 51.18 4.80 -16.24
N PRO A 50 52.47 5.20 -16.30
CA PRO A 50 53.01 6.21 -15.39
C PRO A 50 52.75 7.60 -15.97
N VAL A 51 52.08 8.45 -15.20
CA VAL A 51 52.18 9.91 -15.39
C VAL A 51 52.60 10.50 -14.06
N ALA A 52 53.90 10.78 -13.94
CA ALA A 52 54.44 11.56 -12.85
C ALA A 52 54.24 13.04 -13.15
N SER A 53 53.37 13.70 -12.39
CA SER A 53 53.35 15.16 -12.18
C SER A 53 52.60 15.44 -10.88
N SER A 54 53.34 15.46 -9.77
CA SER A 54 53.09 16.21 -8.52
C SER A 54 51.62 16.57 -8.17
N SER A 55 50.89 15.69 -7.48
CA SER A 55 49.76 16.06 -6.58
C SER A 55 49.21 14.89 -5.75
N THR A 56 50.04 13.89 -5.42
CA THR A 56 49.63 12.62 -4.76
C THR A 56 48.91 12.78 -3.41
N ALA A 57 49.15 13.88 -2.69
CA ALA A 57 48.42 14.19 -1.46
C ALA A 57 46.97 14.63 -1.72
N PHE A 58 46.73 15.32 -2.85
CA PHE A 58 45.42 15.85 -3.22
C PHE A 58 44.51 14.78 -3.81
N THR A 59 45.06 13.78 -4.51
CA THR A 59 44.30 12.62 -5.02
C THR A 59 43.85 11.68 -3.89
N GLY A 60 44.71 11.44 -2.89
CA GLY A 60 44.33 10.68 -1.70
C GLY A 60 43.27 11.39 -0.84
N LEU A 61 43.36 12.71 -0.71
CA LEU A 61 42.35 13.52 0.00
C LEU A 61 41.01 13.52 -0.75
N ARG A 62 41.03 13.68 -2.08
CA ARG A 62 39.83 13.56 -2.94
C ARG A 62 39.12 12.23 -2.76
N HIS A 63 39.84 11.10 -2.81
CA HIS A 63 39.23 9.78 -2.60
C HIS A 63 38.58 9.61 -1.21
N ARG A 64 39.14 10.21 -0.17
CA ARG A 64 38.54 10.17 1.18
C ARG A 64 37.31 11.07 1.29
N ILE A 65 37.32 12.22 0.62
CA ILE A 65 36.16 13.10 0.51
C ILE A 65 35.05 12.39 -0.28
N ASP A 66 35.36 11.79 -1.42
CA ASP A 66 34.40 11.04 -2.23
C ASP A 66 33.79 9.86 -1.45
N ALA A 67 34.59 9.16 -0.65
CA ALA A 67 34.10 8.08 0.22
C ALA A 67 33.18 8.58 1.34
N LEU A 68 33.48 9.74 1.93
CA LEU A 68 32.63 10.37 2.96
C LEU A 68 31.32 10.91 2.35
N VAL A 69 31.40 11.55 1.19
CA VAL A 69 30.23 12.03 0.43
C VAL A 69 29.34 10.85 0.04
N SER A 70 29.91 9.77 -0.51
CA SER A 70 29.16 8.55 -0.85
C SER A 70 28.50 7.91 0.37
N SER A 71 29.21 7.82 1.50
CA SER A 71 28.66 7.25 2.74
C SER A 71 27.51 8.10 3.31
N TYR A 72 27.59 9.42 3.15
CA TYR A 72 26.54 10.36 3.56
C TYR A 72 25.32 10.30 2.64
N GLU A 73 25.52 10.22 1.32
CA GLU A 73 24.46 10.02 0.34
C GLU A 73 23.71 8.70 0.55
N ASP A 74 24.42 7.61 0.85
CA ASP A 74 23.82 6.31 1.18
C ASP A 74 23.00 6.39 2.48
N PHE A 75 23.52 7.06 3.51
CA PHE A 75 22.80 7.24 4.77
C PHE A 75 21.52 8.06 4.60
N ILE A 76 21.57 9.17 3.84
CA ILE A 76 20.39 9.97 3.50
C ILE A 76 19.41 9.16 2.66
N GLY A 77 19.90 8.39 1.68
CA GLY A 77 19.09 7.53 0.83
C GLY A 77 18.33 6.47 1.64
N VAL A 78 19.02 5.78 2.55
CA VAL A 78 18.40 4.79 3.45
C VAL A 78 17.36 5.45 4.37
N LYS A 79 17.64 6.66 4.88
CA LYS A 79 16.69 7.41 5.71
C LYS A 79 15.43 7.80 4.91
N ALA A 80 15.60 8.31 3.69
CA ALA A 80 14.50 8.70 2.81
C ALA A 80 13.62 7.50 2.40
N VAL A 81 14.22 6.34 2.15
CA VAL A 81 13.48 5.09 1.85
C VAL A 81 12.69 4.63 3.08
N LYS A 82 13.27 4.68 4.29
CA LYS A 82 12.58 4.35 5.54
C LYS A 82 11.40 5.28 5.80
N GLU A 83 11.57 6.58 5.58
CA GLU A 83 10.49 7.57 5.74
C GLU A 83 9.36 7.35 4.71
N ALA A 84 9.70 7.06 3.46
CA ALA A 84 8.70 6.72 2.44
C ALA A 84 7.93 5.45 2.79
N HIS A 85 8.62 4.41 3.27
CA HIS A 85 7.99 3.16 3.70
C HIS A 85 7.11 3.35 4.94
N ALA A 86 7.57 4.10 5.94
CA ALA A 86 6.75 4.47 7.10
C ALA A 86 5.48 5.24 6.68
N GLY A 87 5.60 6.11 5.67
CA GLY A 87 4.46 6.83 5.10
C GLY A 87 3.47 5.93 4.37
N VAL A 88 3.92 4.84 3.75
CA VAL A 88 3.05 3.83 3.11
C VAL A 88 2.34 3.01 4.19
N MET A 89 3.09 2.44 5.15
CA MET A 89 2.55 1.63 6.25
C MET A 89 1.45 2.36 7.04
N MET A 90 1.67 3.65 7.35
CA MET A 90 0.67 4.46 8.06
C MET A 90 -0.65 4.59 7.29
N TRP A 91 -0.62 4.71 5.95
CA TRP A 91 -1.86 4.78 5.18
C TRP A 91 -2.47 3.43 4.89
N GLU A 92 -1.67 2.37 4.82
CA GLU A 92 -2.17 0.99 4.76
C GLU A 92 -2.98 0.66 6.02
N GLU A 93 -2.46 1.03 7.20
CA GLU A 93 -3.17 0.89 8.46
C GLU A 93 -4.49 1.67 8.46
N LYS A 94 -4.45 2.97 8.09
CA LYS A 94 -5.67 3.79 7.98
C LYS A 94 -6.69 3.25 6.99
N LEU A 95 -6.23 2.72 5.85
CA LEU A 95 -7.11 2.09 4.88
C LEU A 95 -7.75 0.82 5.45
N SER A 96 -6.98 0.00 6.16
CA SER A 96 -7.47 -1.20 6.83
C SER A 96 -8.54 -0.88 7.87
N GLU A 97 -8.29 0.14 8.70
CA GLU A 97 -9.25 0.63 9.70
C GLU A 97 -10.54 1.13 9.05
N ALA A 98 -10.43 1.95 7.99
CA ALA A 98 -11.58 2.45 7.25
C ALA A 98 -12.40 1.32 6.62
N GLN A 99 -11.73 0.31 6.05
CA GLN A 99 -12.37 -0.88 5.47
C GLN A 99 -13.11 -1.73 6.52
N ILE A 100 -12.54 -1.88 7.72
CA ILE A 100 -13.19 -2.59 8.83
C ILE A 100 -14.42 -1.80 9.30
N ALA A 101 -14.28 -0.49 9.49
CA ALA A 101 -15.38 0.38 9.89
C ALA A 101 -16.54 0.33 8.87
N ARG A 102 -16.25 0.44 7.57
CA ARG A 102 -17.26 0.31 6.50
C ARG A 102 -17.96 -1.05 6.56
N ARG A 103 -17.20 -2.14 6.67
CA ARG A 103 -17.77 -3.51 6.75
C ARG A 103 -18.68 -3.70 7.96
N ASN A 104 -18.27 -3.19 9.12
CA ASN A 104 -19.06 -3.27 10.35
C ASN A 104 -20.37 -2.48 10.20
N LYS A 105 -20.30 -1.25 9.66
CA LYS A 105 -21.49 -0.42 9.42
C LYS A 105 -22.43 -1.05 8.40
N GLN A 106 -21.88 -1.66 7.33
CA GLN A 106 -22.69 -2.41 6.35
C GLN A 106 -23.42 -3.59 7.00
N ALA A 107 -22.77 -4.31 7.91
CA ALA A 107 -23.40 -5.42 8.63
C ALA A 107 -24.53 -4.92 9.55
N GLU A 108 -24.33 -3.79 10.22
CA GLU A 108 -25.35 -3.13 11.05
C GLU A 108 -26.58 -2.73 10.22
N ILE A 109 -26.39 -2.08 9.07
CA ILE A 109 -27.47 -1.72 8.14
C ILE A 109 -28.23 -2.96 7.69
N LYS A 110 -27.53 -4.03 7.28
CA LYS A 110 -28.17 -5.29 6.87
C LYS A 110 -29.01 -5.91 7.98
N SER A 111 -28.52 -5.89 9.21
CA SER A 111 -29.27 -6.39 10.36
C SER A 111 -30.54 -5.56 10.59
N LEU A 112 -30.43 -4.24 10.52
CA LEU A 112 -31.57 -3.34 10.69
C LEU A 112 -32.62 -3.51 9.58
N GLN A 113 -32.17 -3.67 8.33
CA GLN A 113 -33.04 -3.99 7.19
C GLN A 113 -33.75 -5.34 7.34
N SER A 114 -33.10 -6.34 7.92
CA SER A 114 -33.75 -7.61 8.26
C SER A 114 -34.86 -7.39 9.29
N ARG A 115 -34.58 -6.63 10.35
CA ARG A 115 -35.58 -6.30 11.38
C ARG A 115 -36.76 -5.53 10.81
N LEU A 116 -36.52 -4.58 9.92
CA LEU A 116 -37.56 -3.80 9.26
C LEU A 116 -38.49 -4.69 8.41
N LYS A 117 -37.92 -5.69 7.70
CA LYS A 117 -38.72 -6.70 6.98
C LYS A 117 -39.58 -7.55 7.91
N GLU A 118 -39.07 -7.93 9.07
CA GLU A 118 -39.84 -8.66 10.08
C GLU A 118 -41.02 -7.83 10.59
N ILE A 119 -40.79 -6.55 10.91
CA ILE A 119 -41.84 -5.63 11.37
C ILE A 119 -42.92 -5.46 10.30
N HIS A 120 -42.54 -5.26 9.03
CA HIS A 120 -43.52 -5.20 7.93
C HIS A 120 -44.35 -6.49 7.83
N ALA A 121 -43.69 -7.65 7.89
CA ALA A 121 -44.39 -8.94 7.83
C ALA A 121 -45.34 -9.15 9.02
N GLU A 122 -45.02 -8.58 10.18
CA GLU A 122 -45.88 -8.62 11.37
C GLU A 122 -47.04 -7.63 11.30
N LEU A 123 -46.80 -6.42 10.77
CA LEU A 123 -47.84 -5.42 10.48
C LEU A 123 -48.88 -5.95 9.50
N ASP A 124 -48.45 -6.66 8.44
CA ASP A 124 -49.34 -7.23 7.44
C ASP A 124 -50.30 -8.29 8.01
N ARG A 125 -49.89 -8.95 9.11
CA ARG A 125 -50.68 -10.00 9.78
C ARG A 125 -51.55 -9.47 10.92
N THR A 126 -51.23 -8.29 11.44
CA THR A 126 -51.90 -7.72 12.62
C THR A 126 -53.08 -6.85 12.19
N SER A 127 -54.25 -7.04 12.81
CA SER A 127 -55.41 -6.19 12.50
C SER A 127 -55.15 -4.75 12.98
N ARG A 128 -55.63 -3.77 12.20
CA ARG A 128 -55.54 -2.33 12.55
C ARG A 128 -56.28 -1.97 13.84
N SER A 129 -57.20 -2.82 14.29
CA SER A 129 -57.96 -2.61 15.53
C SER A 129 -57.21 -3.03 16.79
N GLU A 130 -56.09 -3.75 16.66
CA GLU A 130 -55.30 -4.23 17.80
C GLU A 130 -54.30 -3.17 18.27
N ASP A 131 -54.16 -2.97 19.58
CA ASP A 131 -53.19 -2.04 20.16
C ASP A 131 -51.74 -2.32 19.71
N LYS A 132 -51.45 -3.60 19.43
CA LYS A 132 -50.17 -4.06 18.89
C LYS A 132 -49.82 -3.40 17.56
N TYR A 133 -50.80 -3.08 16.72
CA TYR A 133 -50.58 -2.45 15.42
C TYR A 133 -49.91 -1.08 15.57
N LEU A 134 -50.35 -0.26 16.53
CA LEU A 134 -49.76 1.05 16.80
C LEU A 134 -48.32 0.93 17.33
N HIS A 135 -48.05 -0.09 18.13
CA HIS A 135 -46.70 -0.35 18.63
C HIS A 135 -45.74 -0.70 17.49
N LEU A 136 -46.15 -1.62 16.60
CA LEU A 136 -45.37 -2.01 15.44
C LEU A 136 -45.14 -0.85 14.46
N LEU A 137 -46.14 0.00 14.24
CA LEU A 137 -46.00 1.19 13.40
C LEU A 137 -45.00 2.21 13.99
N THR A 138 -45.01 2.35 15.32
CA THR A 138 -44.05 3.21 16.01
C THR A 138 -42.63 2.64 15.91
N GLU A 139 -42.49 1.32 16.06
CA GLU A 139 -41.21 0.63 15.89
C GLU A 139 -40.69 0.74 14.46
N GLU A 140 -41.54 0.60 13.45
CA GLU A 140 -41.22 0.76 12.03
C GLU A 140 -40.65 2.17 11.77
N HIS A 141 -41.36 3.22 12.15
CA HIS A 141 -40.89 4.59 11.99
C HIS A 141 -39.57 4.85 12.71
N ALA A 142 -39.40 4.31 13.93
CA ALA A 142 -38.14 4.43 14.66
C ALA A 142 -36.99 3.70 13.95
N THR A 143 -37.27 2.53 13.37
CA THR A 143 -36.30 1.71 12.62
C THR A 143 -35.89 2.38 11.32
N ILE A 144 -36.84 2.91 10.55
CA ILE A 144 -36.56 3.70 9.32
C ILE A 144 -35.68 4.91 9.63
N LYS A 145 -35.99 5.64 10.72
CA LYS A 145 -35.19 6.80 11.13
C LYS A 145 -33.75 6.39 11.47
N LYS A 146 -33.57 5.29 12.18
CA LYS A 146 -32.24 4.74 12.48
C LYS A 146 -31.50 4.32 11.21
N GLU A 147 -32.19 3.66 10.27
CA GLU A 147 -31.59 3.23 9.00
C GLU A 147 -31.06 4.43 8.22
N ARG A 148 -31.81 5.52 8.15
CA ARG A 148 -31.37 6.74 7.47
C ARG A 148 -30.08 7.29 8.06
N VAL A 149 -29.98 7.35 9.39
CA VAL A 149 -28.77 7.81 10.09
C VAL A 149 -27.59 6.88 9.79
N LEU A 150 -27.80 5.56 9.82
CA LEU A 150 -26.72 4.61 9.53
C LEU A 150 -26.24 4.69 8.08
N LEU A 151 -27.14 4.97 7.12
CA LEU A 151 -26.77 5.20 5.72
C LEU A 151 -25.95 6.49 5.55
N GLU A 152 -26.34 7.58 6.22
CA GLU A 152 -25.56 8.83 6.24
C GLU A 152 -24.15 8.59 6.83
N ASP A 153 -24.04 7.84 7.94
CA ASP A 153 -22.76 7.45 8.53
C ASP A 153 -21.93 6.56 7.58
N PHE A 154 -22.58 5.64 6.88
CA PHE A 154 -21.95 4.71 5.94
C PHE A 154 -21.32 5.45 4.76
N GLU A 155 -22.01 6.44 4.18
CA GLU A 155 -21.46 7.29 3.13
C GLU A 155 -20.20 8.03 3.60
N GLY A 156 -20.19 8.49 4.85
CA GLY A 156 -19.01 9.09 5.48
C GLY A 156 -17.82 8.11 5.57
N LEU A 157 -18.10 6.86 5.93
CA LEU A 157 -17.06 5.81 5.98
C LEU A 157 -16.56 5.42 4.59
N GLU A 158 -17.42 5.36 3.58
CA GLU A 158 -16.99 5.14 2.19
C GLU A 158 -16.09 6.27 1.69
N ALA A 159 -16.43 7.52 1.99
CA ALA A 159 -15.62 8.67 1.64
C ALA A 159 -14.24 8.61 2.31
N ALA A 160 -14.19 8.25 3.61
CA ALA A 160 -12.95 8.08 4.35
C ALA A 160 -12.07 6.96 3.78
N GLU A 161 -12.67 5.82 3.39
CA GLU A 161 -11.94 4.72 2.77
C GLU A 161 -11.38 5.12 1.39
N ARG A 162 -12.19 5.77 0.55
CA ARG A 162 -11.76 6.27 -0.77
C ARG A 162 -10.59 7.24 -0.64
N GLU A 163 -10.63 8.14 0.33
CA GLU A 163 -9.54 9.08 0.60
C GLU A 163 -8.27 8.34 1.06
N ALA A 164 -8.39 7.40 2.00
CA ALA A 164 -7.25 6.60 2.46
C ALA A 164 -6.61 5.81 1.31
N PHE A 165 -7.43 5.22 0.44
CA PHE A 165 -6.97 4.49 -0.75
C PHE A 165 -6.28 5.42 -1.75
N TYR A 166 -6.83 6.62 -1.98
CA TYR A 166 -6.23 7.62 -2.86
C TYR A 166 -4.86 8.06 -2.35
N GLN A 167 -4.75 8.36 -1.05
CA GLN A 167 -3.48 8.75 -0.43
C GLN A 167 -2.44 7.64 -0.48
N LEU A 168 -2.84 6.40 -0.16
CA LEU A 168 -1.97 5.23 -0.27
C LEU A 168 -1.46 5.07 -1.70
N SER A 169 -2.37 5.08 -2.68
CA SER A 169 -2.05 4.95 -4.11
C SER A 169 -1.05 6.02 -4.58
N ASN A 170 -1.24 7.26 -4.15
CA ASN A 170 -0.33 8.35 -4.46
C ASN A 170 1.05 8.14 -3.87
N ARG A 171 1.14 7.70 -2.60
CA ARG A 171 2.44 7.44 -1.95
C ARG A 171 3.17 6.26 -2.58
N VAL A 172 2.47 5.19 -2.92
CA VAL A 172 3.03 4.02 -3.61
C VAL A 172 3.57 4.42 -4.99
N ARG A 173 2.79 5.18 -5.79
CA ARG A 173 3.25 5.70 -7.09
C ARG A 173 4.49 6.60 -6.94
N ALA A 174 4.48 7.53 -5.98
CA ALA A 174 5.60 8.42 -5.72
C ALA A 174 6.85 7.67 -5.21
N SER A 175 6.69 6.53 -4.55
CA SER A 175 7.80 5.64 -4.17
C SER A 175 8.42 4.98 -5.41
N HIS A 176 7.58 4.43 -6.30
CA HIS A 176 8.04 3.77 -7.53
C HIS A 176 8.74 4.72 -8.50
N GLU A 177 8.27 5.96 -8.64
CA GLU A 177 8.90 6.94 -9.54
C GLU A 177 10.33 7.28 -9.08
N ARG A 178 10.54 7.44 -7.76
CA ARG A 178 11.87 7.65 -7.18
C ARG A 178 12.80 6.46 -7.39
N GLU A 179 12.27 5.24 -7.29
CA GLU A 179 13.05 4.02 -7.58
C GLU A 179 13.45 3.94 -9.06
N ARG A 180 12.56 4.33 -9.98
CA ARG A 180 12.85 4.38 -11.44
C ARG A 180 13.90 5.43 -11.78
N GLU A 181 13.84 6.61 -11.17
CA GLU A 181 14.86 7.65 -11.34
C GLU A 181 16.23 7.18 -10.84
N GLN A 182 16.28 6.50 -9.69
CA GLN A 182 17.53 5.91 -9.18
C GLN A 182 18.06 4.77 -10.06
N ARG A 183 17.18 3.93 -10.63
CA ARG A 183 17.58 2.92 -11.62
C ARG A 183 18.12 3.55 -12.91
N ARG A 184 17.47 4.61 -13.44
CA ARG A 184 17.95 5.35 -14.62
C ARG A 184 19.29 6.04 -14.37
N LYS A 185 19.50 6.66 -13.21
CA LYS A 185 20.79 7.29 -12.86
C LYS A 185 21.91 6.26 -12.76
N ARG A 186 21.63 5.09 -12.17
CA ARG A 186 22.58 3.96 -12.07
C ARG A 186 22.90 3.33 -13.43
N SER A 187 21.92 3.15 -14.32
CA SER A 187 22.15 2.58 -15.66
C SER A 187 22.75 3.60 -16.65
N GLY A 188 22.41 4.89 -16.51
CA GLY A 188 22.98 5.97 -17.33
C GLY A 188 24.49 6.13 -17.12
N GLY A 189 24.97 5.96 -15.89
CA GLY A 189 26.40 5.92 -15.59
C GLY A 189 27.14 4.76 -16.28
N GLN A 190 26.50 3.59 -16.41
CA GLN A 190 27.06 2.44 -17.12
C GLN A 190 27.08 2.62 -18.64
N SER A 191 26.06 3.30 -19.21
CA SER A 191 26.01 3.58 -20.65
C SER A 191 27.07 4.61 -21.09
N VAL A 192 27.37 5.60 -20.26
CA VAL A 192 28.45 6.57 -20.53
C VAL A 192 29.83 5.89 -20.43
N LEU A 193 30.00 4.95 -19.48
CA LEU A 193 31.22 4.14 -19.38
C LEU A 193 31.41 3.22 -20.59
N HIS A 194 30.35 2.65 -21.17
CA HIS A 194 30.44 1.82 -22.37
C HIS A 194 30.75 2.62 -23.65
N LEU A 195 30.36 3.91 -23.70
CA LEU A 195 30.65 4.82 -24.83
C LEU A 195 32.05 5.45 -24.78
N LEU A 196 32.72 5.40 -23.63
CA LEU A 196 34.10 5.92 -23.45
C LEU A 196 35.18 4.83 -23.57
N VAL A 197 34.79 3.57 -23.79
CA VAL A 197 35.72 2.41 -23.88
C VAL A 197 35.85 1.88 -25.33
N HIS A 198 35.27 2.57 -26.32
CA HIS A 198 35.45 2.32 -27.75
C HIS A 198 36.03 3.55 -28.44
#